data_AF-A0A2E1L6E6-F1
#
_entry.id   AF-A0A2E1L6E6-F1
#
_cell.length_a   1.000
_cell.length_b   1.000
_cell.length_c   1.000
_cell.angle_alpha   90.00
_cell.angle_beta   90.00
_cell.angle_gamma   90.00
#
_symmetry.space_group_name_H-M   'P 1'
#
loop_
_entity.id
_entity.type
_entity.pdbx_description
1 polymer ?
#
loop_
_entity_poly.entity_id
_entity_poly.type
_entity_poly.pdbx_seq_one_letter_code
_entity_poly.pdbx_strand_id
1 'polypeptide(L)'
;MSTKYGIAKNEILAMLTETHNPGYNSSGEYDPSPQSVAKTSPENPDYKDYNSAAKVIDKSSFRFEYDPTPGADQKRKKVDQAILCPSCGVALGIPSIRPIKVTCPQCLEETTFSS
;
A
#
# COMPACT_ATOMS: atom_id res chain seq x y z
N MET A 1 -24.88 -24.13 11.43
CA MET A 1 -25.51 -22.83 11.70
C MET A 1 -24.81 -21.75 10.86
N SER A 2 -25.38 -21.31 9.74
CA SER A 2 -24.77 -20.36 8.79
C SER A 2 -25.55 -19.04 8.66
N THR A 3 -26.26 -18.63 9.71
CA THR A 3 -27.23 -17.52 9.68
C THR A 3 -26.66 -16.22 10.25
N LYS A 4 -25.42 -15.84 9.92
CA LYS A 4 -24.89 -14.51 10.27
C LYS A 4 -24.95 -13.51 9.12
N TYR A 5 -25.13 -13.98 7.88
CA TYR A 5 -25.11 -13.10 6.70
C TYR A 5 -26.30 -13.24 5.75
N GLY A 6 -27.26 -14.12 5.99
CA GLY A 6 -28.48 -14.21 5.16
C GLY A 6 -28.26 -14.60 3.68
N ILE A 7 -27.01 -14.81 3.27
CA ILE A 7 -26.63 -15.19 1.90
C ILE A 7 -26.73 -16.72 1.78
N ALA A 8 -27.47 -17.18 0.78
CA ALA A 8 -27.67 -18.60 0.54
C ALA A 8 -26.40 -19.23 -0.09
N LYS A 9 -26.13 -20.51 0.19
CA LYS A 9 -24.89 -21.19 -0.24
C LYS A 9 -24.66 -21.16 -1.76
N ASN A 10 -25.74 -21.22 -2.53
CA ASN A 10 -25.74 -21.08 -3.99
C ASN A 10 -25.32 -19.69 -4.44
N GLU A 11 -25.66 -18.65 -3.71
CA GLU A 11 -25.30 -17.26 -3.99
C GLU A 11 -23.79 -17.03 -3.75
N ILE A 12 -23.22 -17.66 -2.72
CA ILE A 12 -21.76 -17.68 -2.49
C ILE A 12 -21.02 -18.38 -3.63
N LEU A 13 -21.58 -19.46 -4.16
CA LEU A 13 -21.00 -20.19 -5.30
C LEU A 13 -21.07 -19.39 -6.60
N ALA A 14 -22.15 -18.62 -6.83
CA ALA A 14 -22.28 -17.76 -8.00
C ALA A 14 -21.25 -16.62 -8.01
N MET A 15 -21.01 -15.98 -6.85
CA MET A 15 -20.00 -14.93 -6.74
C MET A 15 -18.57 -15.43 -7.01
N LEU A 16 -18.27 -16.70 -6.71
CA LEU A 16 -16.94 -17.28 -6.97
C LEU A 16 -16.68 -17.49 -8.47
N THR A 17 -17.72 -17.76 -9.27
CA THR A 17 -17.61 -17.95 -10.72
C THR A 17 -17.44 -16.66 -11.51
N GLU A 18 -17.76 -15.51 -10.92
CA GLU A 18 -17.59 -14.18 -11.52
C GLU A 18 -16.21 -13.55 -11.26
N THR A 19 -15.22 -14.37 -10.86
CA THR A 19 -13.83 -13.93 -10.82
C THR A 19 -13.29 -13.82 -12.24
N HIS A 20 -13.56 -12.70 -12.92
CA HIS A 20 -12.97 -12.35 -14.21
C HIS A 20 -11.46 -12.22 -14.04
N ASN A 21 -10.73 -13.22 -14.54
CA ASN A 21 -9.28 -13.18 -14.68
C ASN A 21 -8.95 -12.21 -15.82
N PRO A 22 -8.04 -11.22 -15.65
CA PRO A 22 -7.79 -10.14 -16.63
C PRO A 22 -7.01 -10.60 -17.89
N GLY A 23 -7.37 -11.76 -18.44
CA GLY A 23 -6.77 -12.33 -19.65
C GLY A 23 -7.64 -13.36 -20.38
N TYR A 24 -8.93 -13.49 -20.01
CA TYR A 24 -9.86 -14.42 -20.64
C TYR A 24 -11.17 -13.72 -20.98
N ASN A 25 -11.67 -13.92 -22.20
CA ASN A 25 -12.99 -13.45 -22.60
C ASN A 25 -14.08 -14.40 -22.05
N SER A 26 -15.36 -13.98 -22.13
CA SER A 26 -16.52 -14.71 -21.58
C SER A 26 -16.75 -16.10 -22.20
N SER A 27 -16.02 -16.45 -23.25
CA SER A 27 -15.97 -17.77 -23.89
C SER A 27 -14.83 -18.67 -23.39
N GLY A 28 -13.97 -18.18 -22.49
CA GLY A 28 -12.89 -18.97 -21.88
C GLY A 28 -11.64 -19.11 -22.75
N GLU A 29 -11.48 -18.27 -23.79
CA GLU A 29 -10.31 -18.30 -24.68
C GLU A 29 -9.26 -17.27 -24.26
N TYR A 30 -7.99 -17.71 -24.25
CA TYR A 30 -6.83 -16.88 -23.99
C TYR A 30 -6.47 -16.09 -25.26
N ASP A 31 -6.68 -14.78 -25.24
CA ASP A 31 -6.30 -13.87 -26.34
C ASP A 31 -5.05 -13.06 -25.94
N PRO A 32 -3.87 -13.36 -26.52
CA PRO A 32 -2.63 -12.64 -26.24
C PRO A 32 -2.50 -11.30 -26.98
N SER A 33 -3.54 -10.83 -27.68
CA SER A 33 -3.46 -9.59 -28.45
C SER A 33 -3.46 -8.35 -27.54
N PRO A 34 -2.47 -7.43 -27.66
CA PRO A 34 -2.45 -6.20 -26.88
C PRO A 34 -3.58 -5.29 -27.35
N GLN A 35 -4.67 -5.26 -26.57
CA GLN A 35 -5.72 -4.27 -26.76
C GLN A 35 -5.10 -2.88 -26.55
N SER A 36 -5.04 -2.10 -27.63
CA SER A 36 -4.65 -0.70 -27.60
C SER A 36 -5.72 0.12 -26.87
N VAL A 37 -5.72 0.02 -25.55
CA VAL A 37 -6.44 0.95 -24.69
C VAL A 37 -5.76 2.31 -24.84
N ALA A 38 -6.39 3.19 -25.62
CA ALA A 38 -6.07 4.61 -25.60
C ALA A 38 -6.07 5.06 -24.14
N LYS A 39 -4.89 5.39 -23.62
CA LYS A 39 -4.71 5.81 -22.23
C LYS A 39 -5.21 7.24 -22.03
N THR A 40 -6.51 7.45 -22.12
CA THR A 40 -7.18 8.45 -21.30
C THR A 40 -7.67 7.69 -20.08
N SER A 41 -6.77 7.46 -19.12
CA SER A 41 -7.18 6.90 -17.84
C SER A 41 -8.08 7.95 -17.17
N PRO A 42 -9.31 7.61 -16.77
CA PRO A 42 -10.00 8.42 -15.77
C PRO A 42 -9.10 8.45 -14.53
N GLU A 43 -8.95 9.64 -13.97
CA GLU A 43 -8.31 9.90 -12.69
C GLU A 43 -8.91 8.95 -11.66
N ASN A 44 -8.17 7.91 -11.30
CA ASN A 44 -8.53 7.05 -10.19
C ASN A 44 -8.19 7.87 -8.94
N PRO A 45 -9.16 8.26 -8.09
CA PRO A 45 -8.87 9.06 -6.91
C PRO A 45 -8.02 8.30 -5.86
N ASP A 46 -7.78 7.01 -6.10
CA ASP A 46 -6.89 6.14 -5.31
C ASP A 46 -5.53 5.88 -6.01
N TYR A 47 -5.18 6.61 -7.07
CA TYR A 47 -3.80 6.55 -7.58
C TYR A 47 -2.90 7.40 -6.69
N LYS A 48 -2.27 6.78 -5.70
CA LYS A 48 -1.17 7.40 -4.96
C LYS A 48 0.03 7.52 -5.89
N ASP A 49 0.22 8.71 -6.45
CA ASP A 49 1.47 9.08 -7.10
C ASP A 49 2.59 9.01 -6.06
N TYR A 50 3.40 7.95 -6.13
CA TYR A 50 4.58 7.76 -5.27
C TYR A 50 5.83 8.47 -5.82
N ASN A 51 5.72 9.13 -6.99
CA ASN A 51 6.81 9.88 -7.62
C ASN A 51 7.00 11.28 -7.00
N SER A 52 6.05 11.74 -6.18
CA SER A 52 6.12 13.01 -5.49
C SER A 52 6.93 12.89 -4.19
N ALA A 53 7.64 13.98 -3.85
CA ALA A 53 8.46 14.10 -2.65
C ALA A 53 7.79 13.47 -1.43
N ALA A 54 8.56 12.73 -0.61
CA ALA A 54 8.03 11.94 0.50
C ALA A 54 7.00 12.72 1.32
N LYS A 55 5.74 12.28 1.22
CA LYS A 55 4.62 12.97 1.82
C LYS A 55 4.68 12.80 3.34
N VAL A 56 4.74 13.92 4.06
CA VAL A 56 4.59 13.94 5.51
C VAL A 56 3.15 13.56 5.84
N ILE A 57 2.98 12.57 6.72
CA ILE A 57 1.69 12.11 7.22
C ILE A 57 1.59 12.40 8.72
N ASP A 58 0.36 12.42 9.22
CA ASP A 58 0.11 12.66 10.64
C ASP A 58 0.68 11.51 11.51
N LYS A 59 1.45 11.86 12.54
CA LYS A 59 2.10 10.89 13.43
C LYS A 59 1.10 9.99 14.17
N SER A 60 -0.12 10.45 14.45
CA SER A 60 -1.14 9.64 15.12
C SER A 60 -1.64 8.47 14.25
N SER A 61 -1.53 8.60 12.93
CA SER A 61 -1.84 7.53 11.98
C SER A 61 -0.72 6.48 11.89
N PHE A 62 0.49 6.83 12.34
CA PHE A 62 1.64 5.94 12.30
C PHE A 62 1.62 4.95 13.47
N ARG A 63 1.60 3.66 13.12
CA ARG A 63 1.60 2.55 14.08
C ARG A 63 2.99 1.92 14.08
N PHE A 64 3.62 1.91 15.25
CA PHE A 64 4.86 1.18 15.44
C PHE A 64 4.55 -0.31 15.55
N GLU A 65 5.31 -1.13 14.84
CA GLU A 65 5.32 -2.57 15.10
C GLU A 65 5.79 -2.85 16.53
N TYR A 66 5.25 -3.93 17.09
CA TYR A 66 5.66 -4.39 18.40
C TYR A 66 7.09 -4.92 18.33
N ASP A 67 8.01 -4.21 18.98
CA ASP A 67 9.41 -4.59 19.14
C ASP A 67 9.65 -4.85 20.64
N PRO A 68 9.86 -6.12 21.05
CA PRO A 68 10.11 -6.48 22.44
C PRO A 68 11.55 -6.19 22.89
N THR A 69 12.41 -5.65 22.04
CA THR A 69 13.81 -5.40 22.39
C THR A 69 13.95 -4.24 23.40
N PRO A 70 14.92 -4.34 24.33
CA PRO A 70 15.20 -3.25 25.24
C PRO A 70 15.67 -2.01 24.45
N GLY A 71 15.00 -0.87 24.66
CA GLY A 71 15.29 0.38 23.95
C GLY A 71 14.37 0.68 22.77
N ALA A 72 13.43 -0.21 22.41
CA ALA A 72 12.38 0.06 21.43
C ALA A 72 11.59 1.33 21.78
N ASP A 73 11.20 1.50 23.04
CA ASP A 73 10.47 2.69 23.51
C ASP A 73 11.27 3.99 23.33
N GLN A 74 12.59 3.93 23.54
CA GLN A 74 13.46 5.09 23.35
C GLN A 74 13.60 5.44 21.87
N LYS A 75 13.65 4.44 20.97
CA LYS A 75 13.63 4.67 19.51
C LYS A 75 12.30 5.30 19.08
N ARG A 76 11.17 4.80 19.60
CA ARG A 76 9.83 5.36 19.32
C ARG A 76 9.68 6.80 19.81
N LYS A 77 10.28 7.15 20.96
CA LYS A 77 10.30 8.53 21.48
C LYS A 77 11.10 9.51 20.59
N LYS A 78 12.09 9.02 19.84
CA LYS A 78 12.91 9.84 18.92
C LYS A 78 12.24 10.07 17.56
N VAL A 79 11.07 9.48 17.32
CA VAL A 79 10.30 9.71 16.09
C VAL A 79 9.39 10.90 16.32
N ASP A 80 9.56 11.96 15.54
CA ASP A 80 8.75 13.18 15.61
C ASP A 80 7.77 13.31 14.45
N GLN A 81 8.08 12.68 13.32
CA GLN A 81 7.29 12.75 12.09
C GLN A 81 7.10 11.36 11.49
N ALA A 82 6.05 11.22 10.69
CA ALA A 82 5.84 10.07 9.85
C ALA A 82 5.85 10.51 8.37
N ILE A 83 6.53 9.75 7.52
CA ILE A 83 6.63 10.00 6.08
C ILE A 83 6.31 8.74 5.30
N LEU A 84 5.93 8.87 4.03
CA LEU A 84 5.82 7.71 3.13
C LEU A 84 7.15 7.48 2.42
N CYS A 85 7.57 6.22 2.32
CA CYS A 85 8.66 5.82 1.43
C CYS A 85 8.25 6.15 -0.02
N PRO A 86 9.08 6.86 -0.82
CA PRO A 86 8.74 7.20 -2.19
C PRO A 86 8.73 5.98 -3.12
N SER A 87 9.41 4.88 -2.76
CA SER A 87 9.48 3.72 -3.65
C SER A 87 8.37 2.69 -3.41
N CYS A 88 7.91 2.52 -2.17
CA CYS A 88 6.89 1.51 -1.83
C CYS A 88 5.68 2.04 -1.05
N GLY A 89 5.68 3.32 -0.66
CA GLY A 89 4.55 3.93 0.02
C GLY A 89 4.36 3.53 1.48
N VAL A 90 5.25 2.73 2.07
CA VAL A 90 5.15 2.37 3.49
C VAL A 90 5.39 3.61 4.37
N ALA A 91 4.64 3.72 5.46
CA ALA A 91 4.87 4.76 6.45
C ALA A 91 6.14 4.47 7.27
N LEU A 92 6.97 5.49 7.46
CA LEU A 92 8.22 5.44 8.21
C LEU A 92 8.23 6.56 9.26
N GLY A 93 8.51 6.18 10.50
CA GLY A 93 8.74 7.13 11.59
C GLY A 93 10.17 7.66 11.55
N ILE A 94 10.33 8.98 11.39
CA ILE A 94 11.63 9.64 11.30
C ILE A 94 11.74 10.79 12.32
N PRO A 95 12.95 11.12 12.80
CA PRO A 95 13.17 12.31 13.60
C PRO A 95 13.03 13.57 12.73
N SER A 96 12.68 14.70 13.35
CA SER A 96 12.57 16.00 12.66
C SER A 96 13.92 16.64 12.30
N ILE A 97 15.05 16.06 12.73
CA ILE A 97 16.37 16.55 12.35
C ILE A 97 16.65 16.18 10.88
N ARG A 98 17.19 17.14 10.13
CA ARG A 98 17.66 17.00 8.74
C ARG A 98 19.10 17.53 8.68
N PRO A 99 19.98 17.06 7.77
CA PRO A 99 19.78 16.00 6.80
C PRO A 99 19.90 14.60 7.44
N ILE A 100 19.06 13.67 6.99
CA ILE A 100 19.10 12.28 7.46
C ILE A 100 19.04 11.31 6.28
N LYS A 101 19.66 10.16 6.52
CA LYS A 101 19.67 9.03 5.61
C LYS A 101 18.78 7.94 6.20
N VAL A 102 17.74 7.56 5.47
CA VAL A 102 16.73 6.60 5.93
C VAL A 102 16.65 5.45 4.94
N THR A 103 16.79 4.23 5.46
CA THR A 103 16.62 3.00 4.68
C THR A 103 15.26 2.40 5.01
N CYS A 104 14.45 2.17 3.99
CA CYS A 104 13.14 1.55 4.14
C CYS A 104 13.28 0.06 4.49
N PRO A 105 12.66 -0.46 5.57
CA PRO A 105 12.75 -1.88 5.92
C PRO A 105 11.97 -2.80 4.98
N GLN A 106 11.02 -2.26 4.19
CA GLN A 106 10.17 -3.07 3.30
C GLN A 106 10.79 -3.28 1.92
N CYS A 107 11.39 -2.24 1.33
CA CYS A 107 11.95 -2.29 -0.03
C CYS A 107 13.47 -2.07 -0.08
N LEU A 108 14.11 -1.82 1.06
CA LEU A 108 15.54 -1.51 1.18
C LEU A 108 15.99 -0.26 0.43
N GLU A 109 15.05 0.55 -0.06
CA GLU A 109 15.38 1.82 -0.69
C GLU A 109 16.00 2.78 0.31
N GLU A 110 17.08 3.41 -0.12
CA GLU A 110 17.80 4.42 0.62
C GLU A 110 17.37 5.81 0.15
N THR A 111 16.86 6.62 1.08
CA THR A 111 16.37 7.97 0.80
C THR A 111 17.05 8.97 1.71
N THR A 112 17.46 10.09 1.13
CA THR A 112 18.06 11.20 1.87
C THR A 112 17.05 12.32 1.97
N PHE A 113 16.72 12.72 3.19
CA PHE A 113 15.82 13.84 3.44
C PHE A 113 16.62 15.08 3.83
N SER A 114 16.64 16.07 2.94
CA SER A 114 17.26 17.37 3.12
C SER A 114 16.18 18.46 3.10
N SER A 115 15.85 19.01 4.27
CA SER A 115 14.80 20.01 4.52
C SER A 115 13.37 19.50 4.39
#